data_AF-A0A7X5DHX0-F1
#
_entry.id   AF-A0A7X5DHX0-F1
#
_cell.length_a   1.000
_cell.length_b   1.000
_cell.length_c   1.000
_cell.angle_alpha   90.00
_cell.angle_beta   90.00
_cell.angle_gamma   90.00
#
_symmetry.space_group_name_H-M   'P 1'
#
loop_
_entity.id
_entity.type
_entity.pdbx_description
1 polymer ?
#
loop_
_entity_poly.entity_id
_entity_poly.type
_entity_poly.pdbx_seq_one_letter_code
_entity_poly.pdbx_strand_id
1 'polypeptide(L)'
;NDITPYGNGLYHLNSILQPATATAAPVAGVAVTTEVPVPGCATGATHLTDLDETGSFMIEVAKAFGAGSCAFYDPAELKRFHARYGSMAHLQTMGNLPAENEHA
;
A
#
# COMPACT_ATOMS: atom_id res chain seq x y z
N ASN A 1 -8.26 -0.51 7.44
CA ASN A 1 -8.14 -1.44 8.57
C ASN A 1 -6.71 -1.93 8.67
N ASP A 2 -6.31 -2.27 9.87
CA ASP A 2 -4.95 -2.59 10.27
C ASP A 2 -4.66 -4.08 10.00
N ILE A 3 -3.61 -4.39 9.23
CA ILE A 3 -3.21 -5.75 8.81
C ILE A 3 -2.25 -6.38 9.81
N THR A 4 -1.26 -5.63 10.30
CA THR A 4 -0.23 -6.13 11.22
C THR A 4 -0.46 -5.67 12.66
N PRO A 5 -0.32 -6.52 13.68
CA PRO A 5 -0.49 -6.09 15.07
C PRO A 5 0.56 -5.05 15.47
N TYR A 6 0.16 -4.12 16.34
CA TYR A 6 1.09 -3.19 16.99
C TYR A 6 2.11 -3.95 17.86
N GLY A 7 3.35 -3.46 17.90
CA GLY A 7 4.39 -3.97 18.81
C GLY A 7 5.28 -5.10 18.26
N ASN A 8 5.14 -5.52 17.00
CA ASN A 8 6.02 -6.53 16.37
C ASN A 8 7.35 -5.95 15.82
N GLY A 9 7.57 -4.64 16.02
CA GLY A 9 8.74 -3.90 15.58
C GLY A 9 8.76 -3.57 14.07
N LEU A 10 7.60 -3.59 13.41
CA LEU A 10 7.39 -3.13 12.04
C LEU A 10 6.51 -1.87 12.05
N TYR A 11 6.66 -1.01 11.05
CA TYR A 11 5.65 0.01 10.79
C TYR A 11 4.33 -0.66 10.41
N HIS A 12 3.25 -0.03 10.87
CA HIS A 12 1.93 -0.61 10.79
C HIS A 12 1.43 -0.66 9.34
N LEU A 13 1.09 -1.86 8.84
CA LEU A 13 0.47 -2.01 7.53
C LEU A 13 -1.04 -1.94 7.65
N ASN A 14 -1.65 -1.12 6.81
CA ASN A 14 -3.10 -1.06 6.69
C ASN A 14 -3.56 -1.46 5.27
N SER A 15 -4.88 -1.48 5.08
CA SER A 15 -5.53 -1.90 3.83
C SER A 15 -5.19 -1.08 2.58
N ILE A 16 -4.50 0.07 2.69
CA ILE A 16 -4.00 0.83 1.53
C ILE A 16 -3.03 0.02 0.66
N LEU A 17 -2.42 -1.02 1.23
CA LEU A 17 -1.51 -1.93 0.51
C LEU A 17 -2.22 -3.00 -0.31
N GLN A 18 -3.56 -3.04 -0.34
CA GLN A 18 -4.29 -4.02 -1.13
C GLN A 18 -3.86 -4.13 -2.60
N PRO A 19 -3.49 -3.05 -3.32
CA PRO A 19 -3.04 -3.20 -4.71
C PRO A 19 -1.77 -4.05 -4.87
N ALA A 20 -0.97 -4.23 -3.81
CA ALA A 20 0.19 -5.11 -3.82
C ALA A 20 -0.18 -6.60 -3.99
N THR A 21 -1.44 -6.99 -3.81
CA THR A 21 -1.91 -8.35 -4.12
C THR A 21 -2.18 -8.57 -5.61
N ALA A 22 -2.21 -7.52 -6.43
CA ALA A 22 -2.56 -7.59 -7.84
C ALA A 22 -1.37 -7.37 -8.79
N THR A 23 -0.19 -6.99 -8.28
CA THR A 23 0.98 -6.70 -9.10
C THR A 23 2.30 -7.03 -8.41
N ALA A 24 3.28 -7.48 -9.17
CA ALA A 24 4.66 -7.64 -8.71
C ALA A 24 5.46 -6.33 -8.77
N ALA A 25 4.93 -5.28 -9.41
CA ALA A 25 5.55 -3.97 -9.42
C ALA A 25 5.46 -3.29 -8.03
N PRO A 26 6.44 -2.44 -7.65
CA PRO A 26 6.33 -1.63 -6.44
C PRO A 26 5.06 -0.76 -6.47
N VAL A 27 4.35 -0.73 -5.35
CA VAL A 27 3.14 0.09 -5.17
C VAL A 27 3.40 1.11 -4.06
N ALA A 28 3.02 2.36 -4.31
CA ALA A 28 2.94 3.40 -3.27
C ALA A 28 1.48 3.82 -3.09
N GLY A 29 1.09 4.04 -1.84
CA GLY A 29 -0.20 4.63 -1.49
C GLY A 29 0.03 5.83 -0.59
N VAL A 30 -0.64 6.93 -0.87
CA VAL A 30 -0.57 8.16 -0.08
C VAL A 30 -1.91 8.34 0.61
N ALA A 31 -1.89 8.28 1.94
CA ALA A 31 -3.08 8.51 2.74
C ALA A 31 -3.29 10.02 2.90
N VAL A 32 -4.46 10.51 2.46
CA VAL A 32 -4.92 11.87 2.76
C VAL A 32 -5.66 11.83 4.10
N THR A 33 -5.23 12.66 5.03
CA THR A 33 -5.78 12.72 6.39
C THR A 33 -6.22 14.14 6.74
N THR A 34 -7.18 14.25 7.66
CA THR A 34 -7.73 15.51 8.16
C THR A 34 -7.68 15.52 9.68
N GLU A 35 -7.42 16.68 10.28
CA GLU A 35 -7.38 16.83 11.74
C GLU A 35 -8.78 16.86 12.36
N VAL A 36 -9.79 17.20 11.55
CA VAL A 36 -11.18 17.32 11.98
C VAL A 36 -12.01 16.16 11.42
N PRO A 37 -13.02 15.66 12.16
CA PRO A 37 -13.94 14.66 11.62
C PRO A 37 -14.61 15.20 10.36
N VAL A 38 -14.46 14.47 9.26
CA VAL A 38 -15.12 14.78 8.00
C VAL A 38 -16.25 13.77 7.80
N PRO A 39 -17.50 14.22 7.53
CA PRO A 39 -18.59 13.30 7.23
C PRO A 39 -18.21 12.42 6.03
N GLY A 40 -18.54 11.13 6.09
CA GLY A 40 -17.96 10.11 5.21
C GLY A 40 -18.24 10.27 3.71
N CYS A 41 -17.89 9.24 2.92
CA CYS A 41 -17.94 9.27 1.46
C CYS A 41 -19.31 9.67 0.86
N ALA A 42 -20.41 9.51 1.60
CA ALA A 42 -21.75 9.89 1.18
C ALA A 42 -21.97 11.41 1.01
N THR A 43 -21.16 12.27 1.63
CA THR A 43 -21.32 13.74 1.55
C THR A 43 -20.31 14.43 0.63
N GLY A 44 -19.56 13.68 -0.19
CA GLY A 44 -18.61 14.28 -1.12
C GLY A 44 -17.44 14.99 -0.43
N ALA A 45 -16.96 14.40 0.67
CA ALA A 45 -15.77 14.80 1.44
C ALA A 45 -14.43 14.67 0.68
N THR A 46 -14.46 14.96 -0.61
CA THR A 46 -13.32 14.92 -1.51
C THR A 46 -12.80 16.34 -1.64
N HIS A 47 -11.66 16.62 -1.01
CA HIS A 47 -10.97 17.89 -1.21
C HIS A 47 -10.06 17.76 -2.43
N LEU A 48 -10.44 18.40 -3.54
CA LEU A 48 -9.78 18.22 -4.84
C LEU A 48 -8.31 18.67 -4.81
N THR A 49 -7.99 19.70 -4.03
CA THR A 49 -6.60 20.18 -3.88
C THR A 49 -5.72 19.10 -3.28
N ASP A 50 -6.18 18.40 -2.23
CA ASP A 50 -5.39 17.35 -1.58
C ASP A 50 -5.16 16.17 -2.52
N LEU A 51 -6.16 15.87 -3.38
CA LEU A 51 -6.01 14.85 -4.43
C LEU A 51 -5.02 15.27 -5.52
N ASP A 52 -5.05 16.53 -5.95
CA ASP A 52 -4.14 17.05 -6.98
C ASP A 52 -2.69 17.08 -6.47
N GLU A 53 -2.48 17.53 -5.24
CA GLU A 53 -1.18 17.50 -4.57
C GLU A 53 -0.67 16.07 -4.39
N THR A 54 -1.54 15.15 -3.94
CA THR A 54 -1.21 13.73 -3.82
C THR A 54 -0.85 13.12 -5.16
N GLY A 55 -1.63 13.41 -6.22
CA GLY A 55 -1.35 12.94 -7.57
C GLY A 55 -0.02 13.45 -8.11
N SER A 56 0.24 14.75 -7.93
CA SER A 56 1.50 15.40 -8.32
C SER A 56 2.70 14.80 -7.59
N PHE A 57 2.57 14.57 -6.28
CA PHE A 57 3.59 13.89 -5.49
C PHE A 57 3.88 12.48 -6.03
N MET A 58 2.83 11.69 -6.31
CA MET A 58 2.98 10.33 -6.85
C MET A 58 3.71 10.31 -8.21
N ILE A 59 3.46 11.30 -9.08
CA ILE A 59 4.17 11.44 -10.35
C ILE A 59 5.65 11.74 -10.13
N GLU A 60 5.99 12.68 -9.24
CA GLU A 60 7.38 13.02 -8.95
C GLU A 60 8.13 11.86 -8.28
N VAL A 61 7.49 11.10 -7.40
CA VAL A 61 8.04 9.86 -6.84
C VAL A 61 8.31 8.84 -7.93
N ALA A 62 7.37 8.64 -8.86
CA ALA A 62 7.54 7.72 -9.98
C ALA A 62 8.73 8.11 -10.88
N LYS A 63 8.89 9.40 -11.16
CA LYS A 63 10.04 9.94 -11.92
C LYS A 63 11.36 9.71 -11.19
N ALA A 64 11.43 10.06 -9.90
CA ALA A 64 12.63 9.89 -9.09
C ALA A 64 13.03 8.41 -8.96
N PHE A 65 12.06 7.53 -8.76
CA PHE A 65 12.31 6.08 -8.68
C PHE A 65 12.76 5.51 -10.02
N GLY A 66 12.09 5.88 -11.11
CA GLY A 66 12.49 5.48 -12.46
C GLY A 66 13.90 5.96 -12.83
N ALA A 67 14.35 7.09 -12.27
CA ALA A 67 15.70 7.61 -12.41
C ALA A 67 16.72 6.99 -11.42
N GLY A 68 16.27 6.14 -10.50
CA GLY A 68 17.12 5.53 -9.47
C GLY A 68 17.57 6.49 -8.36
N SER A 69 16.92 7.65 -8.22
CA SER A 69 17.28 8.68 -7.24
C SER A 69 16.48 8.62 -5.93
N CYS A 70 15.50 7.71 -5.84
CA CYS A 70 14.81 7.41 -4.58
C CYS A 70 14.53 5.91 -4.42
N ALA A 71 14.28 5.48 -3.18
CA ALA A 71 13.85 4.12 -2.86
C ALA A 71 12.36 4.13 -2.47
N PHE A 72 11.62 3.09 -2.88
CA PHE A 72 10.20 2.94 -2.56
C PHE A 72 9.94 2.41 -1.15
N TYR A 73 10.91 1.73 -0.54
CA TYR A 73 10.77 1.09 0.76
C TYR A 73 12.11 1.08 1.51
N ASP A 74 12.06 0.91 2.84
CA ASP A 74 13.24 0.65 3.65
C ASP A 74 13.66 -0.83 3.52
N PRO A 75 14.85 -1.15 2.98
CA PRO A 75 15.31 -2.53 2.85
C PRO A 75 15.46 -3.28 4.17
N ALA A 76 15.82 -2.58 5.26
CA ALA A 76 15.95 -3.19 6.58
C ALA A 76 14.58 -3.54 7.16
N GLU A 77 13.57 -2.70 6.93
CA GLU A 77 12.18 -3.02 7.23
C GLU A 77 11.66 -4.19 6.41
N LEU A 78 11.83 -4.19 5.08
CA LEU A 78 11.35 -5.29 4.24
C LEU A 78 11.99 -6.63 4.64
N LYS A 79 13.27 -6.62 5.01
CA LYS A 79 13.96 -7.80 5.54
C LYS A 79 13.32 -8.30 6.84
N ARG A 80 12.94 -7.40 7.75
CA ARG A 80 12.21 -7.78 8.97
C ARG A 80 10.84 -8.35 8.62
N PHE A 81 10.11 -7.74 7.67
CA PHE A 81 8.83 -8.27 7.18
C PHE A 81 8.94 -9.70 6.68
N HIS A 82 9.88 -9.96 5.76
CA HIS A 82 10.12 -11.31 5.24
C HIS A 82 10.54 -12.29 6.32
N ALA A 83 11.32 -11.86 7.33
CA ALA A 83 11.70 -12.72 8.44
C ALA A 83 10.51 -13.10 9.35
N ARG A 84 9.50 -12.23 9.49
CA ARG A 84 8.29 -12.53 10.30
C ARG A 84 7.23 -13.31 9.53
N TYR A 85 6.95 -12.90 8.30
CA TYR A 85 5.76 -13.32 7.55
C TYR A 85 6.08 -14.11 6.28
N GLY A 86 7.36 -14.23 5.91
CA GLY A 86 7.76 -14.78 4.61
C GLY A 86 7.43 -13.84 3.46
N SER A 87 7.57 -14.34 2.23
CA SER A 87 7.17 -13.60 1.03
C SER A 87 5.65 -13.48 0.99
N MET A 88 5.14 -12.27 0.78
CA MET A 88 3.71 -12.01 0.60
C MET A 88 3.20 -12.32 -0.82
N ALA A 89 4.07 -12.77 -1.73
CA ALA A 89 3.68 -13.10 -3.11
C ALA A 89 2.60 -14.21 -3.19
N HIS A 90 2.45 -15.02 -2.14
CA HIS A 90 1.37 -16.01 -2.07
C HIS A 90 -0.03 -15.38 -2.03
N LEU A 91 -0.16 -14.11 -1.63
CA LEU A 91 -1.43 -13.36 -1.68
C LEU A 91 -1.81 -12.95 -3.12
N GLN A 92 -0.88 -13.09 -4.06
CA GLN A 92 -1.10 -12.84 -5.49
C GLN A 92 -1.52 -14.13 -6.23
N THR A 93 -1.68 -15.24 -5.52
CA THR A 93 -2.08 -16.54 -6.05
C THR A 93 -3.34 -17.04 -5.35
N MET A 94 -3.83 -18.22 -5.73
CA MET A 94 -4.93 -18.90 -5.04
C MET A 94 -4.53 -19.53 -3.69
N GLY A 95 -3.33 -19.24 -3.19
CA GLY A 95 -2.78 -19.83 -1.98
C GLY A 95 -2.40 -21.31 -2.18
N ASN A 96 -2.53 -22.10 -1.11
CA ASN A 96 -2.13 -23.52 -1.09
C ASN A 96 -3.19 -24.49 -1.65
N LEU A 97 -4.37 -23.98 -2.00
CA LEU A 97 -5.47 -24.76 -2.54
C LEU A 97 -5.71 -24.37 -4.01
N PRO A 98 -6.26 -25.28 -4.82
CA PRO A 98 -6.67 -24.93 -6.19
C PRO A 98 -7.76 -23.85 -6.18
N ALA A 99 -7.90 -23.14 -7.30
CA ALA A 99 -8.98 -22.18 -7.48
C ALA A 99 -10.34 -22.89 -7.33
N GLU A 100 -11.22 -22.37 -6.48
CA GLU A 100 -12.61 -22.86 -6.38
C GLU A 100 -13.44 -22.45 -7.61
N ASN A 101 -13.03 -21.38 -8.30
CA ASN A 101 -13.62 -20.94 -9.56
C ASN A 101 -12.53 -20.34 -10.46
N GLU A 102 -12.14 -21.08 -11.51
CA GLU A 102 -11.06 -20.69 -12.44
C GLU A 102 -11.41 -19.50 -13.36
N HIS A 103 -12.66 -19.02 -13.34
CA HIS A 103 -13.16 -17.98 -14.24
C HIS A 103 -13.60 -16.69 -13.53
N ALA A 104 -13.35 -16.57 -12.22
CA ALA A 104 -13.67 -15.38 -11.44
C ALA A 104 -12.60 -14.28 -11.56
#